data_AF-U2J7I4-F1
#
_entry.id   AF-U2J7I4-F1
#
_cell.length_a   1.000
_cell.length_b   1.000
_cell.length_c   1.000
_cell.angle_alpha   90.00
_cell.angle_beta   90.00
_cell.angle_gamma   90.00
#
_symmetry.space_group_name_H-M   'P 1'
#
loop_
_entity.id
_entity.type
_entity.pdbx_description
1 polymer ?
#
loop_
_entity_poly.entity_id
_entity_poly.type
_entity_poly.pdbx_seq_one_letter_code
_entity_poly.pdbx_strand_id
1 'polypeptide(L)'
;MREILPMLYPGKALRQCNYAELITLGMRRFEDRIHSEAQLPNGFISDGCPLQEWLYGSTRLVTGAYPDEYPWKMMLKKLGYYRSYRDFKKLLQGFEGMVKAYTRSHYDLFFHLPTEFPFVADGHRPTSERFRTESEKRLLATYMEMGIQPIVLSGSIEERLSKALQILDITPQHPIAYYIDHSTQERRERFDQVHLET
;
A
#
# COMPACT_ATOMS: atom_id res chain seq x y z
N MET A 1 -7.09 0.97 -5.32
CA MET A 1 -7.71 2.33 -5.37
C MET A 1 -8.25 2.66 -6.75
N ARG A 2 -7.53 2.35 -7.84
CA ARG A 2 -7.97 2.54 -9.23
C ARG A 2 -9.37 1.98 -9.53
N GLU A 3 -9.64 0.77 -9.09
CA GLU A 3 -10.92 0.08 -9.36
C GLU A 3 -12.06 0.59 -8.47
N ILE A 4 -11.73 0.97 -7.24
CA ILE A 4 -12.70 1.38 -6.22
C ILE A 4 -13.11 2.85 -6.38
N LEU A 5 -12.19 3.71 -6.83
CA LEU A 5 -12.43 5.15 -6.93
C LEU A 5 -13.62 5.48 -7.85
N PRO A 6 -13.73 4.95 -9.09
CA PRO A 6 -14.88 5.20 -9.96
C PRO A 6 -16.20 4.67 -9.40
N MET A 7 -16.15 3.61 -8.58
CA MET A 7 -17.34 3.03 -7.95
C MET A 7 -17.88 3.92 -6.84
N LEU A 8 -17.01 4.42 -5.95
CA LEU A 8 -17.44 5.22 -4.80
C LEU A 8 -17.58 6.70 -5.11
N TYR A 9 -16.76 7.23 -6.03
CA TYR A 9 -16.70 8.64 -6.38
C TYR A 9 -16.61 8.82 -7.91
N PRO A 10 -17.70 8.52 -8.65
CA PRO A 10 -17.70 8.54 -10.11
C PRO A 10 -17.33 9.93 -10.66
N GLY A 11 -16.49 9.95 -11.70
CA GLY A 11 -16.03 11.18 -12.36
C GLY A 11 -14.96 11.97 -11.60
N LYS A 12 -14.51 11.48 -10.43
CA LYS A 12 -13.51 12.13 -9.61
C LYS A 12 -12.12 11.52 -9.81
N ALA A 13 -11.11 12.35 -10.01
CA ALA A 13 -9.71 11.92 -9.98
C ALA A 13 -9.23 11.76 -8.53
N LEU A 14 -8.23 10.89 -8.30
CA LEU A 14 -7.72 10.63 -6.96
C LEU A 14 -7.18 11.91 -6.28
N ARG A 15 -6.52 12.78 -7.05
CA ARG A 15 -6.02 14.10 -6.61
C ARG A 15 -7.12 15.07 -6.15
N GLN A 16 -8.38 14.83 -6.52
CA GLN A 16 -9.53 15.63 -6.11
C GLN A 16 -10.16 15.11 -4.81
N CYS A 17 -9.80 13.91 -4.37
CA CYS A 17 -10.35 13.32 -3.15
C CYS A 17 -9.90 14.10 -1.92
N ASN A 18 -10.86 14.43 -1.07
CA ASN A 18 -10.60 14.98 0.24
C ASN A 18 -10.11 13.87 1.19
N TYR A 19 -9.65 14.27 2.36
CA TYR A 19 -9.10 13.35 3.36
C TYR A 19 -10.07 12.24 3.79
N ALA A 20 -11.35 12.56 4.02
CA ALA A 20 -12.36 11.57 4.41
C ALA A 20 -12.57 10.54 3.28
N GLU A 21 -12.68 10.99 2.03
CA GLU A 21 -12.83 10.11 0.88
C GLU A 21 -11.62 9.19 0.70
N LEU A 22 -10.40 9.69 0.92
CA LEU A 22 -9.18 8.88 0.90
C LEU A 22 -9.17 7.80 1.98
N ILE A 23 -9.65 8.09 3.19
CA ILE A 23 -9.84 7.05 4.23
C ILE A 23 -10.86 6.03 3.76
N THR A 24 -12.01 6.46 3.24
CA THR A 24 -13.06 5.54 2.79
C THR A 24 -12.53 4.59 1.71
N LEU A 25 -11.71 5.08 0.77
CA LEU A 25 -11.05 4.23 -0.23
C LEU A 25 -10.13 3.19 0.42
N GLY A 26 -9.36 3.58 1.44
CA GLY A 26 -8.51 2.65 2.20
C GLY A 26 -9.32 1.62 2.99
N MET A 27 -10.41 2.04 3.63
CA MET A 27 -11.32 1.15 4.36
C MET A 27 -12.02 0.17 3.43
N ARG A 28 -12.46 0.61 2.25
CA ARG A 28 -13.08 -0.26 1.24
C ARG A 28 -12.09 -1.31 0.72
N ARG A 29 -10.82 -0.92 0.46
CA ARG A 29 -9.76 -1.89 0.11
C ARG A 29 -9.51 -2.91 1.22
N PHE A 30 -9.52 -2.45 2.46
CA PHE A 30 -9.35 -3.33 3.61
C PHE A 30 -10.52 -4.31 3.74
N GLU A 31 -11.75 -3.86 3.53
CA GLU A 31 -12.94 -4.72 3.48
C GLU A 31 -12.85 -5.77 2.35
N ASP A 32 -12.52 -5.36 1.12
CA ASP A 32 -12.33 -6.29 0.00
C ASP A 32 -11.28 -7.36 0.28
N ARG A 33 -10.19 -6.95 0.92
CA ARG A 33 -9.12 -7.84 1.36
C ARG A 33 -9.63 -8.86 2.37
N ILE A 34 -10.34 -8.44 3.40
CA ILE A 34 -10.92 -9.35 4.41
C ILE A 34 -11.83 -10.38 3.74
N HIS A 35 -12.72 -9.95 2.85
CA HIS A 35 -13.62 -10.87 2.16
C HIS A 35 -12.89 -11.87 1.26
N SER A 36 -11.82 -11.44 0.60
CA SER A 36 -11.03 -12.30 -0.28
C SER A 36 -10.23 -13.34 0.53
N GLU A 37 -9.59 -12.90 1.62
CA GLU A 37 -8.79 -13.78 2.48
C GLU A 37 -9.66 -14.76 3.27
N ALA A 38 -10.86 -14.36 3.69
CA ALA A 38 -11.81 -15.23 4.37
C ALA A 38 -12.29 -16.42 3.51
N GLN A 39 -12.15 -16.34 2.18
CA GLN A 39 -12.48 -17.44 1.26
C GLN A 39 -11.36 -18.47 1.13
N LEU A 40 -10.20 -18.25 1.78
CA LEU A 40 -9.01 -19.11 1.71
C LEU A 40 -8.70 -19.74 3.08
N PRO A 41 -9.53 -20.69 3.58
CA PRO A 41 -9.41 -21.24 4.92
C PRO A 41 -8.16 -22.11 5.14
N ASN A 42 -7.53 -22.58 4.06
CA ASN A 42 -6.34 -23.44 4.10
C ASN A 42 -5.02 -22.64 4.09
N GLY A 43 -5.11 -21.33 4.37
CA GLY A 43 -3.98 -20.41 4.27
C GLY A 43 -3.92 -19.71 2.90
N PHE A 44 -3.13 -18.65 2.85
CA PHE A 44 -2.99 -17.80 1.67
C PHE A 44 -1.60 -17.15 1.63
N ILE A 45 -1.19 -16.74 0.42
CA ILE A 45 -0.10 -15.79 0.22
C ILE A 45 -0.74 -14.51 -0.31
N SER A 46 -0.40 -13.39 0.30
CA SER A 46 -0.97 -12.09 -0.05
C SER A 46 0.04 -11.20 -0.75
N ASP A 47 -0.40 -10.47 -1.78
CA ASP A 47 0.38 -9.53 -2.59
C ASP A 47 0.67 -8.19 -1.89
N GLY A 48 0.38 -8.13 -0.59
CA GLY A 48 0.54 -6.99 0.29
C GLY A 48 0.13 -7.37 1.69
N CYS A 49 0.09 -6.41 2.60
CA CYS A 49 -0.43 -6.62 3.95
C CYS A 49 -1.46 -5.54 4.31
N PRO A 50 -2.38 -5.82 5.25
CA PRO A 50 -3.44 -4.88 5.61
C PRO A 50 -2.91 -3.52 6.09
N LEU A 51 -1.70 -3.47 6.65
CA LEU A 51 -1.04 -2.22 7.04
C LEU A 51 -0.90 -1.25 5.87
N GLN A 52 -0.75 -1.74 4.64
CA GLN A 52 -0.60 -0.90 3.44
C GLN A 52 -1.85 -0.06 3.16
N GLU A 53 -3.04 -0.56 3.53
CA GLU A 53 -4.30 0.15 3.30
C GLU A 53 -4.42 1.41 4.17
N TRP A 54 -3.87 1.34 5.39
CA TRP A 54 -3.76 2.49 6.28
C TRP A 54 -2.54 3.36 5.99
N LEU A 55 -1.41 2.77 5.57
CA LEU A 55 -0.17 3.48 5.30
C LEU A 55 -0.34 4.58 4.27
N TYR A 56 -1.18 4.36 3.26
CA TYR A 56 -1.44 5.39 2.25
C TYR A 56 -1.98 6.68 2.90
N GLY A 57 -3.07 6.57 3.66
CA GLY A 57 -3.72 7.72 4.31
C GLY A 57 -2.85 8.36 5.39
N SER A 58 -2.16 7.53 6.18
CA SER A 58 -1.28 8.04 7.25
C SER A 58 -0.02 8.72 6.72
N THR A 59 0.54 8.28 5.58
CA THR A 59 1.67 8.96 4.93
C THR A 59 1.26 10.33 4.41
N ARG A 60 0.03 10.48 3.90
CA ARG A 60 -0.50 11.79 3.46
C ARG A 60 -0.59 12.83 4.57
N LEU A 61 -0.68 12.44 5.85
CA LEU A 61 -0.59 13.39 6.98
C LEU A 61 0.78 14.07 7.09
N VAL A 62 1.82 13.40 6.59
CA VAL A 62 3.22 13.82 6.66
C VAL A 62 3.64 14.51 5.36
N THR A 63 3.24 13.97 4.21
CA THR A 63 3.69 14.44 2.90
C THR A 63 2.76 15.44 2.23
N GLY A 64 1.50 15.51 2.67
CA GLY A 64 0.49 16.36 2.06
C GLY A 64 -0.36 15.62 1.03
N ALA A 65 -1.46 16.25 0.63
CA ALA A 65 -2.38 15.68 -0.36
C ALA A 65 -1.76 15.64 -1.76
N TYR A 66 -0.88 16.61 -2.05
CA TYR A 66 -0.22 16.76 -3.33
C TYR A 66 1.26 16.34 -3.24
N PRO A 67 1.83 15.67 -4.27
CA PRO A 67 3.23 15.26 -4.30
C PRO A 67 4.23 16.40 -4.03
N ASP A 68 3.91 17.62 -4.51
CA ASP A 68 4.78 18.80 -4.47
C ASP A 68 4.45 19.75 -3.30
N GLU A 69 3.68 19.29 -2.31
CA GLU A 69 3.27 20.15 -1.21
C GLU A 69 4.43 20.45 -0.24
N TYR A 70 4.85 21.72 -0.22
CA TYR A 70 5.92 22.19 0.66
C TYR A 70 5.54 22.08 2.15
N PRO A 71 6.47 21.64 3.03
CA PRO A 71 6.20 21.44 4.46
C PRO A 71 5.58 22.66 5.18
N TRP A 72 6.01 23.88 4.85
CA TRP A 72 5.50 25.10 5.49
C TRP A 72 4.04 25.38 5.14
N LYS A 73 3.62 25.14 3.88
CA LYS A 73 2.22 25.28 3.44
C LYS A 73 1.33 24.30 4.19
N MET A 74 1.82 23.07 4.40
CA MET A 74 1.11 22.08 5.21
C MET A 74 0.96 22.56 6.66
N MET A 75 2.00 23.14 7.26
CA MET A 75 1.94 23.63 8.63
C MET A 75 0.87 24.72 8.79
N LEU A 76 0.82 25.69 7.87
CA LEU A 76 -0.21 26.73 7.86
C LEU A 76 -1.62 26.14 7.71
N LYS A 77 -1.81 25.16 6.82
CA LYS A 77 -3.10 24.45 6.68
C LYS A 77 -3.48 23.71 7.96
N LYS A 78 -2.53 23.02 8.62
CA LYS A 78 -2.77 22.32 9.89
C LYS A 78 -3.20 23.28 11.00
N LEU A 79 -2.63 24.49 11.03
CA LEU A 79 -3.02 25.54 11.98
C LEU A 79 -4.42 26.10 11.66
N GLY A 80 -4.66 26.48 10.40
CA GLY A 80 -5.95 27.05 9.97
C GLY A 80 -7.12 26.07 10.03
N TYR A 81 -6.86 24.77 9.85
CA TYR A 81 -7.87 23.70 9.89
C TYR A 81 -7.64 22.70 11.03
N TYR A 82 -7.15 23.19 12.18
CA TYR A 82 -6.73 22.35 13.31
C TYR A 82 -7.77 21.30 13.73
N ARG A 83 -9.05 21.69 13.85
CA ARG A 83 -10.14 20.78 14.25
C ARG A 83 -10.30 19.63 13.25
N SER A 84 -10.43 19.95 11.96
CA SER A 84 -10.56 18.96 10.90
C SER A 84 -9.34 18.05 10.82
N TYR A 85 -8.13 18.59 10.99
CA TYR A 85 -6.91 17.80 11.01
C TYR A 85 -6.85 16.84 12.21
N ARG A 86 -7.23 17.32 13.40
CA ARG A 86 -7.30 16.52 14.62
C ARG A 86 -8.30 15.37 14.48
N ASP A 87 -9.48 15.65 13.96
CA ASP A 87 -10.54 14.65 13.83
C ASP A 87 -10.16 13.61 12.75
N PHE A 88 -9.56 14.06 11.65
CA PHE A 88 -8.98 13.15 10.65
C PHE A 88 -7.88 12.25 11.22
N LYS A 89 -6.99 12.79 12.05
CA LYS A 89 -5.96 12.01 12.74
C LYS A 89 -6.56 10.92 13.63
N LYS A 90 -7.64 11.23 14.36
CA LYS A 90 -8.35 10.25 15.21
C LYS A 90 -8.98 9.14 14.39
N LEU A 91 -9.59 9.46 13.25
CA LEU A 91 -10.14 8.46 12.33
C LEU A 91 -9.06 7.52 11.79
N LEU A 92 -7.90 8.07 11.39
CA LEU A 92 -6.76 7.26 10.97
C LEU A 92 -6.21 6.37 12.09
N GLN A 93 -6.20 6.82 13.33
CA GLN A 93 -5.80 6.00 14.48
C GLN A 93 -6.79 4.87 14.74
N GLY A 94 -8.10 5.11 14.57
CA GLY A 94 -9.10 4.05 14.61
C GLY A 94 -8.85 3.01 13.53
N PHE A 95 -8.63 3.45 12.29
CA PHE A 95 -8.33 2.55 11.17
C PHE A 95 -7.03 1.77 11.39
N GLU A 96 -5.99 2.42 11.93
CA GLU A 96 -4.73 1.80 12.33
C GLU A 96 -4.95 0.61 13.27
N GLY A 97 -5.77 0.80 14.31
CA GLY A 97 -6.09 -0.26 15.25
C GLY A 97 -6.73 -1.47 14.58
N MET A 98 -7.64 -1.25 13.64
CA MET A 98 -8.29 -2.34 12.90
C MET A 98 -7.30 -3.13 12.03
N VAL A 99 -6.48 -2.44 11.23
CA VAL A 99 -5.52 -3.13 10.35
C VAL A 99 -4.44 -3.84 11.14
N LYS A 100 -3.98 -3.27 12.27
CA LYS A 100 -3.01 -3.92 13.17
C LYS A 100 -3.59 -5.17 13.82
N ALA A 101 -4.82 -5.10 14.33
CA ALA A 101 -5.49 -6.24 14.95
C ALA A 101 -5.69 -7.39 13.95
N TYR A 102 -6.16 -7.07 12.74
CA TYR A 102 -6.37 -8.07 11.70
C TYR A 102 -5.03 -8.67 11.22
N THR A 103 -4.02 -7.83 10.97
CA THR A 103 -2.66 -8.27 10.61
C THR A 103 -2.09 -9.24 11.64
N ARG A 104 -2.23 -8.94 12.94
CA ARG A 104 -1.72 -9.80 14.02
C ARG A 104 -2.41 -11.15 14.11
N SER A 105 -3.68 -11.25 13.70
CA SER A 105 -4.50 -12.44 13.87
C SER A 105 -4.53 -13.34 12.63
N HIS A 106 -4.16 -12.84 11.45
CA HIS A 106 -4.33 -13.56 10.18
C HIS A 106 -3.04 -13.74 9.37
N TYR A 107 -1.91 -13.16 9.81
CA TYR A 107 -0.65 -13.22 9.08
C TYR A 107 0.46 -13.78 9.98
N ASP A 108 1.10 -14.85 9.53
CA ASP A 108 2.18 -15.54 10.25
C ASP A 108 3.58 -15.09 9.82
N LEU A 109 3.74 -14.74 8.54
CA LEU A 109 5.02 -14.45 7.92
C LEU A 109 4.96 -13.18 7.07
N PHE A 110 6.02 -12.38 7.13
CA PHE A 110 6.11 -11.11 6.41
C PHE A 110 7.36 -11.08 5.55
N PHE A 111 7.18 -10.82 4.25
CA PHE A 111 8.26 -10.47 3.35
C PHE A 111 8.30 -8.96 3.14
N HIS A 112 9.45 -8.34 3.39
CA HIS A 112 9.65 -6.91 3.12
C HIS A 112 10.46 -6.72 1.84
N LEU A 113 9.90 -5.97 0.90
CA LEU A 113 10.53 -5.59 -0.35
C LEU A 113 11.01 -4.13 -0.22
N PRO A 114 12.32 -3.89 0.01
CA PRO A 114 12.85 -2.55 0.20
C PRO A 114 12.79 -1.71 -1.09
N THR A 115 12.77 -0.38 -0.93
CA THR A 115 12.73 0.57 -2.06
C THR A 115 14.10 0.76 -2.70
N GLU A 116 14.56 -0.27 -3.43
CA GLU A 116 15.93 -0.32 -3.98
C GLU A 116 16.08 0.30 -5.38
N PHE A 117 14.97 0.58 -6.05
CA PHE A 117 14.96 1.11 -7.42
C PHE A 117 14.46 2.56 -7.44
N PRO A 118 14.95 3.41 -8.36
CA PRO A 118 14.45 4.78 -8.49
C PRO A 118 12.94 4.84 -8.71
N PHE A 119 12.28 5.87 -8.16
CA PHE A 119 10.89 6.13 -8.52
C PHE A 119 10.82 6.52 -10.00
N VAL A 120 10.00 5.80 -10.76
CA VAL A 120 9.78 6.07 -12.19
C VAL A 120 8.54 6.95 -12.30
N ALA A 121 8.67 8.11 -12.93
CA ALA A 121 7.54 8.99 -13.21
C ALA A 121 6.85 8.53 -14.50
N ASP A 122 5.89 7.61 -14.38
CA ASP A 122 5.15 7.04 -15.52
C ASP A 122 3.78 7.69 -15.74
N GLY A 123 3.44 8.75 -15.00
CA GLY A 123 2.12 9.40 -15.08
C GLY A 123 0.98 8.57 -14.49
N HIS A 124 1.23 7.35 -14.02
CA HIS A 124 0.21 6.48 -13.44
C HIS A 124 0.22 6.50 -11.90
N ARG A 125 1.37 6.83 -11.30
CA ARG A 125 1.55 6.82 -9.84
C ARG A 125 1.28 8.21 -9.23
N PRO A 126 0.24 8.38 -8.39
CA PRO A 126 -0.11 9.67 -7.79
C PRO A 126 0.76 10.01 -6.56
N THR A 127 2.04 9.64 -6.57
CA THR A 127 2.95 9.70 -5.42
C THR A 127 4.30 10.29 -5.81
N SER A 128 5.10 10.70 -4.83
CA SER A 128 6.48 11.18 -5.03
C SER A 128 7.51 10.26 -4.37
N GLU A 129 8.79 10.43 -4.71
CA GLU A 129 9.90 9.79 -3.98
C GLU A 129 9.78 10.07 -2.47
N ARG A 130 9.48 11.32 -2.08
CA ARG A 130 9.23 11.69 -0.68
C ARG A 130 8.10 10.85 -0.06
N PHE A 131 6.99 10.66 -0.76
CA PHE A 131 5.90 9.78 -0.29
C PHE A 131 6.39 8.36 -0.08
N ARG A 132 7.14 7.81 -1.03
CA ARG A 132 7.67 6.45 -0.97
C ARG A 132 8.60 6.25 0.22
N THR A 133 9.57 7.14 0.42
CA THR A 133 10.50 7.11 1.55
C THR A 133 9.79 7.23 2.90
N GLU A 134 8.84 8.16 3.04
CA GLU A 134 8.10 8.33 4.29
C GLU A 134 7.15 7.17 4.58
N SER A 135 6.56 6.58 3.54
CA SER A 135 5.75 5.36 3.67
C SER A 135 6.59 4.18 4.14
N GLU A 136 7.80 4.00 3.61
CA GLU A 136 8.71 2.91 4.02
C GLU A 136 9.16 3.07 5.48
N LYS A 137 9.63 4.27 5.87
CA LYS A 137 9.99 4.56 7.27
C LYS A 137 8.84 4.25 8.22
N ARG A 138 7.62 4.64 7.86
CA ARG A 138 6.43 4.39 8.67
C ARG A 138 6.07 2.90 8.73
N LEU A 139 6.20 2.16 7.63
CA LEU A 139 5.99 0.72 7.62
C LEU A 139 6.98 0.00 8.54
N LEU A 140 8.27 0.32 8.44
CA LEU A 140 9.32 -0.27 9.28
C LEU A 140 9.12 0.05 10.77
N ALA A 141 8.74 1.29 11.10
CA ALA A 141 8.39 1.67 12.46
C ALA A 141 7.17 0.88 12.98
N THR A 142 6.18 0.64 12.12
CA THR A 142 4.99 -0.14 12.46
C THR A 142 5.33 -1.60 12.71
N TYR A 143 6.21 -2.21 11.89
CA TYR A 143 6.71 -3.55 12.15
C TYR A 143 7.39 -3.65 13.51
N MET A 144 8.29 -2.72 13.81
CA MET A 144 8.99 -2.67 15.11
C MET A 144 8.01 -2.54 16.28
N GLU A 145 7.01 -1.65 16.18
CA GLU A 145 5.98 -1.47 17.21
C GLU A 145 5.14 -2.74 17.44
N MET A 146 4.83 -3.47 16.36
CA MET A 146 4.03 -4.70 16.42
C MET A 146 4.86 -5.93 16.83
N GLY A 147 6.19 -5.81 16.91
CA GLY A 147 7.10 -6.94 17.10
C GLY A 147 7.22 -7.84 15.88
N ILE A 148 6.90 -7.34 14.68
CA ILE A 148 7.03 -8.07 13.42
C ILE A 148 8.49 -8.00 12.95
N GLN A 149 9.07 -9.17 12.66
CA GLN A 149 10.40 -9.30 12.07
C GLN A 149 10.26 -9.78 10.63
N PRO A 150 10.16 -8.85 9.65
CA PRO A 150 9.96 -9.26 8.26
C PRO A 150 11.26 -9.82 7.67
N ILE A 151 11.13 -10.79 6.77
CA ILE A 151 12.25 -11.28 5.99
C ILE A 151 12.45 -10.37 4.79
N VAL A 152 13.64 -9.76 4.71
CA VAL A 152 13.96 -8.84 3.62
C VAL A 152 14.27 -9.61 2.33
N LEU A 153 13.56 -9.26 1.26
CA LEU A 153 13.76 -9.76 -0.10
C LEU A 153 14.30 -8.61 -0.98
N SER A 154 15.62 -8.57 -1.14
CA SER A 154 16.36 -7.59 -1.94
C SER A 154 16.80 -8.16 -3.29
N GLY A 155 17.25 -7.30 -4.20
CA GLY A 155 17.80 -7.71 -5.50
C GLY A 155 16.76 -7.82 -6.61
N SER A 156 17.08 -8.58 -7.65
CA SER A 156 16.22 -8.87 -8.80
C SER A 156 14.95 -9.63 -8.43
N ILE A 157 13.96 -9.64 -9.32
CA ILE A 157 12.71 -10.39 -9.12
C ILE A 157 13.00 -11.88 -8.93
N GLU A 158 13.95 -12.43 -9.70
CA GLU A 158 14.34 -13.85 -9.61
C GLU A 158 14.98 -14.19 -8.27
N GLU A 159 15.90 -13.35 -7.76
CA GLU A 159 16.52 -13.54 -6.44
C GLU A 159 15.48 -13.47 -5.32
N ARG A 160 14.56 -12.49 -5.39
CA ARG A 160 13.47 -12.32 -4.42
C ARG A 160 12.54 -13.53 -4.40
N LEU A 161 12.10 -14.01 -5.57
CA LEU A 161 11.24 -15.18 -5.69
C LEU A 161 11.95 -16.47 -5.22
N SER A 162 13.20 -16.67 -5.63
CA SER A 162 14.00 -17.84 -5.21
C SER A 162 14.10 -17.91 -3.69
N LYS A 163 14.41 -16.78 -3.04
CA LYS A 163 14.51 -16.70 -1.59
C LYS A 163 13.16 -16.91 -0.90
N ALA A 164 12.08 -16.33 -1.43
CA ALA A 164 10.73 -16.53 -0.89
C ALA A 164 10.29 -17.99 -0.95
N LEU A 165 10.49 -18.65 -2.11
CA LEU A 165 10.17 -20.06 -2.32
C LEU A 165 10.97 -20.97 -1.38
N GLN A 166 12.26 -20.68 -1.19
CA GLN A 166 13.11 -21.40 -0.25
C GLN A 166 12.60 -21.30 1.19
N ILE A 167 12.21 -20.10 1.64
CA ILE A 167 11.70 -19.87 3.00
C ILE A 167 10.36 -20.56 3.23
N LEU A 168 9.50 -20.56 2.19
CA LEU A 168 8.18 -21.18 2.24
C LEU A 168 8.20 -22.69 1.98
N ASP A 169 9.37 -23.25 1.65
CA ASP A 169 9.53 -24.65 1.22
C ASP A 169 8.60 -25.03 0.04
N ILE A 170 8.46 -24.12 -0.93
CA ILE A 170 7.63 -24.31 -2.11
C ILE A 170 8.50 -24.67 -3.30
N THR A 171 8.28 -25.85 -3.87
CA THR A 171 8.87 -26.22 -5.16
C THR A 171 7.97 -25.72 -6.29
N PRO A 172 8.46 -24.83 -7.17
CA PRO A 172 7.64 -24.30 -8.26
C PRO A 172 7.42 -25.38 -9.33
N GLN A 173 6.24 -25.43 -9.93
CA GLN A 173 5.90 -26.42 -10.97
C GLN A 173 6.60 -26.13 -12.31
N HIS A 174 6.98 -24.88 -12.53
CA HIS A 174 7.74 -24.40 -13.68
C HIS A 174 8.96 -23.60 -13.23
N PRO A 175 9.98 -23.38 -14.09
CA PRO A 175 11.08 -22.48 -13.78
C PRO A 175 10.59 -21.08 -13.42
N ILE A 176 11.27 -20.39 -12.50
CA ILE A 176 10.88 -19.04 -12.03
C ILE A 176 10.67 -18.05 -13.19
N ALA A 177 11.51 -18.13 -14.23
CA ALA A 177 11.40 -17.31 -15.44
C ALA A 177 10.01 -17.39 -16.09
N TYR A 178 9.38 -18.58 -16.12
CA TYR A 178 8.04 -18.77 -16.68
C TYR A 178 7.00 -17.88 -15.97
N TYR A 179 7.04 -17.83 -14.64
CA TYR A 179 6.10 -17.02 -13.85
C TYR A 179 6.38 -15.52 -13.98
N ILE A 180 7.66 -15.12 -14.07
CA ILE A 180 8.05 -13.72 -14.29
C ILE A 180 7.54 -13.23 -15.64
N ASP A 181 7.74 -14.02 -16.71
CA ASP A 181 7.31 -13.66 -18.06
C ASP A 181 5.78 -13.56 -18.15
N HIS A 182 5.06 -14.54 -17.60
CA HIS A 182 3.60 -14.53 -17.57
C HIS A 182 3.05 -13.34 -16.76
N SER A 183 3.63 -13.04 -15.59
CA SER A 183 3.23 -11.88 -14.78
C SER A 183 3.50 -10.57 -15.49
N THR A 184 4.62 -10.47 -16.22
CA THR A 184 4.97 -9.27 -16.99
C THR A 184 4.00 -9.05 -18.15
N GLN A 185 3.60 -10.11 -18.84
CA GLN A 185 2.59 -10.03 -19.91
C GLN A 185 1.23 -9.59 -19.34
N GLU A 186 0.78 -10.23 -18.25
CA GLU A 186 -0.48 -9.89 -17.61
C GLU A 186 -0.50 -8.42 -17.13
N ARG A 187 0.60 -7.94 -16.54
CA ARG A 187 0.73 -6.53 -16.13
C ARG A 187 0.55 -5.59 -17.32
N ARG A 188 1.19 -5.88 -18.45
CA ARG A 188 1.10 -5.05 -19.67
C ARG A 188 -0.31 -5.03 -20.23
N GLU A 189 -0.99 -6.17 -20.25
CA GLU A 189 -2.32 -6.30 -20.85
C GLU A 189 -3.42 -5.71 -19.96
N ARG A 190 -3.32 -5.90 -18.64
CA ARG A 190 -4.41 -5.54 -17.71
C ARG A 190 -4.19 -4.24 -16.94
N PHE A 191 -2.95 -3.91 -16.60
CA PHE A 191 -2.66 -2.79 -15.70
C PHE A 191 -2.11 -1.56 -16.43
N ASP A 192 -1.15 -1.76 -17.34
CA ASP A 192 -0.47 -0.65 -18.03
C ASP A 192 -1.43 0.06 -19.02
N GLN A 193 -2.50 -0.62 -19.48
CA GLN A 193 -3.53 -0.03 -20.36
C GLN A 193 -4.54 0.87 -19.63
N VAL A 194 -4.57 0.88 -18.29
CA VAL A 194 -5.56 1.66 -17.52
C VAL A 194 -4.96 2.98 -17.02
N HIS A 195 -5.44 4.09 -17.56
CA HIS A 195 -5.06 5.44 -17.14
C HIS A 195 -5.86 5.90 -15.91
N LEU A 196 -5.15 6.25 -14.82
CA LEU A 196 -5.73 6.72 -13.56
C LEU A 196 -6.03 8.21 -13.54
N GLU A 197 -5.22 8.96 -14.26
CA GLU A 197 -5.27 10.41 -14.33
C GLU A 197 -5.23 10.76 -15.82
N THR A 198 -6.19 11.58 -16.25
CA THR A 198 -6.17 12.31 -17.52
C THR A 198 -5.77 13.76 -17.25
#